data_AF-A0A0M9ULP3-F1
#
_entry.id   AF-A0A0M9ULP3-F1
#
_cell.length_a   1.000
_cell.length_b   1.000
_cell.length_c   1.000
_cell.angle_alpha   90.00
_cell.angle_beta   90.00
_cell.angle_gamma   90.00
#
_symmetry.space_group_name_H-M   'P 1'
#
loop_
_entity.id
_entity.type
_entity.pdbx_description
1 polymer ?
#
loop_
_entity_poly.entity_id
_entity_poly.type
_entity_poly.pdbx_seq_one_letter_code
_entity_poly.pdbx_strand_id
1 'polypeptide(L)'
;MTAHRTCPTTRRGALLALASLGAFSLAACSTGGDAEFEESGGNGAGDGGSDSGSDGKEQPAASDGGGEEGSAGGADDAQAASSVDPADAIATLEYPIASDEAEGTMTVGLHHLRRRGETLELLLTFTPEFTEPGAFTLWDLHGDDHSVVAPALVDRANLTRYDILTTNGSYDGPTMWNSKQAAVELASGDTQAYWANFAAPIDDISAIDVVMGAGPSFEDVQIEAEEG
;
A
#
# COMPACT_ATOMS: atom_id res chain seq x y z
N MET A 1 53.72 -31.01 26.60
CA MET A 1 53.59 -31.64 25.28
C MET A 1 52.15 -31.46 24.83
N THR A 2 51.88 -30.41 24.05
CA THR A 2 50.57 -30.17 23.45
C THR A 2 50.83 -29.41 22.16
N ALA A 3 50.70 -30.11 21.02
CA ALA A 3 51.08 -29.61 19.71
C ALA A 3 49.95 -28.77 19.12
N HIS A 4 50.26 -27.50 18.80
CA HIS A 4 49.43 -26.66 17.96
C HIS A 4 49.47 -27.18 16.52
N ARG A 5 48.32 -27.58 15.98
CA ARG A 5 48.15 -27.87 14.55
C ARG A 5 47.88 -26.57 13.81
N THR A 6 48.90 -26.06 13.13
CA THR A 6 48.78 -24.99 12.13
C THR A 6 48.25 -25.60 10.83
N CYS A 7 47.10 -25.12 10.35
CA CYS A 7 46.56 -25.47 9.03
C CYS A 7 47.07 -24.46 7.99
N PRO A 8 47.80 -24.88 6.94
CA PRO A 8 48.29 -23.97 5.92
C PRO A 8 47.19 -23.58 4.92
N THR A 9 47.17 -22.28 4.65
CA THR A 9 46.35 -21.56 3.68
C THR A 9 46.63 -22.05 2.25
N THR A 10 45.61 -22.49 1.52
CA THR A 10 45.75 -22.78 0.08
C THR A 10 45.08 -21.68 -0.73
N ARG A 11 45.89 -20.73 -1.22
CA ARG A 11 45.50 -19.81 -2.29
C ARG A 11 45.44 -20.59 -3.61
N ARG A 12 44.28 -20.64 -4.25
CA ARG A 12 44.18 -20.91 -5.69
C ARG A 12 43.83 -19.61 -6.38
N GLY A 13 44.80 -19.09 -7.13
CA GLY A 13 44.57 -18.07 -8.14
C GLY A 13 44.29 -18.71 -9.50
N ALA A 14 44.21 -17.82 -10.50
CA ALA A 14 44.09 -18.07 -11.94
C ALA A 14 42.64 -18.38 -12.41
N LEU A 15 42.05 -17.75 -13.44
CA LEU A 15 42.55 -16.95 -14.57
C LEU A 15 41.46 -15.96 -15.05
N LEU A 16 41.91 -14.79 -15.51
CA LEU A 16 41.19 -13.90 -16.41
C LEU A 16 40.89 -14.61 -17.74
N ALA A 17 39.70 -14.40 -18.29
CA ALA A 17 39.46 -14.53 -19.72
C ALA A 17 38.64 -13.32 -20.21
N LEU A 18 39.26 -12.59 -21.13
CA LEU A 18 38.77 -11.42 -21.85
C LEU A 18 37.80 -11.81 -22.98
N ALA A 19 36.98 -10.81 -23.33
CA ALA A 19 36.50 -10.47 -24.67
C ALA A 19 35.30 -11.22 -25.28
N SER A 20 34.21 -10.47 -25.46
CA SER A 20 33.65 -10.25 -26.81
C SER A 20 32.76 -9.01 -26.82
N LEU A 21 33.23 -7.94 -27.48
CA LEU A 21 32.39 -6.83 -27.94
C LEU A 21 31.46 -7.37 -29.03
N GLY A 22 30.15 -7.35 -28.78
CA GLY A 22 29.12 -7.49 -29.79
C GLY A 22 28.60 -6.10 -30.18
N ALA A 23 29.14 -5.53 -31.24
CA ALA A 23 28.53 -4.40 -31.92
C ALA A 23 27.41 -4.94 -32.83
N PHE A 24 26.15 -4.64 -32.50
CA PHE A 24 25.04 -4.81 -33.43
C PHE A 24 24.49 -3.45 -33.84
N SER A 25 24.42 -3.31 -35.16
CA SER A 25 24.18 -2.11 -35.95
C SER A 25 22.82 -1.46 -35.69
N LEU A 26 22.82 -0.14 -35.61
CA LEU A 26 21.62 0.70 -35.72
C LEU A 26 20.98 0.50 -37.10
N ALA A 27 19.84 -0.18 -37.15
CA ALA A 27 18.94 -0.12 -38.30
C ALA A 27 18.15 1.19 -38.21
N ALA A 28 18.63 2.21 -38.91
CA ALA A 28 17.85 3.39 -39.25
C ALA A 28 16.86 3.01 -40.35
N CYS A 29 15.59 2.78 -39.98
CA CYS A 29 14.49 2.85 -40.94
C CYS A 29 13.99 4.30 -40.98
N SER A 30 14.38 4.98 -42.04
CA SER A 30 13.78 6.22 -42.52
C SER A 30 12.36 5.99 -43.06
N THR A 31 11.56 7.05 -43.05
CA THR A 31 10.34 7.23 -43.87
C THR A 31 9.17 6.33 -43.45
N GLY A 32 7.99 6.84 -43.16
CA GLY A 32 7.33 8.11 -43.44
C GLY A 32 5.85 7.76 -43.37
N GLY A 33 5.15 8.30 -42.39
CA GLY A 33 3.75 8.00 -42.12
C GLY A 33 3.12 9.25 -41.56
N ASP A 34 2.70 10.13 -42.46
CA ASP A 34 1.85 11.27 -42.16
C ASP A 34 0.54 10.72 -41.57
N ALA A 35 0.34 10.93 -40.27
CA ALA A 35 -0.98 10.77 -39.68
C ALA A 35 -1.79 12.01 -40.04
N GLU A 36 -2.64 11.88 -41.06
CA GLU A 36 -3.61 12.88 -41.46
C GLU A 36 -4.65 13.03 -40.33
N PHE A 37 -4.61 14.15 -39.61
CA PHE A 37 -5.66 14.52 -38.67
C PHE A 37 -6.69 15.36 -39.44
N GLU A 38 -7.89 14.82 -39.63
CA GLU A 38 -8.99 15.56 -40.26
C GLU A 38 -9.42 16.73 -39.36
N GLU A 39 -9.04 17.94 -39.77
CA GLU A 39 -9.54 19.21 -39.26
C GLU A 39 -11.02 19.37 -39.71
N SER A 40 -11.95 18.97 -38.85
CA SER A 40 -13.36 19.34 -39.02
C SER A 40 -13.61 20.71 -38.37
N GLY A 41 -13.36 21.77 -39.13
CA GLY A 41 -13.90 23.09 -38.87
C GLY A 41 -15.31 23.23 -39.45
N GLY A 42 -16.26 23.73 -38.66
CA GLY A 42 -17.62 23.99 -39.14
C GLY A 42 -18.50 24.73 -38.13
N ASN A 43 -18.37 26.06 -38.11
CA ASN A 43 -19.25 26.99 -37.40
C ASN A 43 -20.74 26.78 -37.72
N GLY A 44 -21.57 26.80 -36.67
CA GLY A 44 -23.02 27.00 -36.78
C GLY A 44 -23.50 27.96 -35.70
N ALA A 45 -23.61 29.25 -36.04
CA ALA A 45 -24.29 30.24 -35.23
C ALA A 45 -25.82 30.02 -35.32
N GLY A 46 -26.48 30.02 -34.17
CA GLY A 46 -27.93 29.93 -34.05
C GLY A 46 -28.40 30.77 -32.86
N ASP A 47 -28.94 31.92 -33.19
CA ASP A 47 -29.55 32.96 -32.34
C ASP A 47 -30.98 32.58 -31.92
N GLY A 48 -31.41 33.09 -30.76
CA GLY A 48 -32.82 33.41 -30.48
C GLY A 48 -33.56 32.51 -29.49
N GLY A 49 -33.88 33.05 -28.31
CA GLY A 49 -35.03 32.58 -27.52
C GLY A 49 -34.95 32.79 -26.01
N SER A 50 -34.96 34.03 -25.53
CA SER A 50 -35.36 34.33 -24.14
C SER A 50 -36.89 34.25 -24.03
N ASP A 51 -37.39 33.45 -23.10
CA ASP A 51 -38.74 33.63 -22.57
C ASP A 51 -38.72 33.47 -21.05
N SER A 52 -39.02 34.58 -20.36
CA SER A 52 -39.11 34.69 -18.91
C SER A 52 -40.58 34.61 -18.52
N GLY A 53 -40.99 33.47 -17.95
CA GLY A 53 -42.31 33.29 -17.34
C GLY A 53 -42.19 33.16 -15.82
N SER A 54 -42.60 34.20 -15.11
CA SER A 54 -42.84 34.22 -13.66
C SER A 54 -44.16 33.50 -13.36
N ASP A 55 -44.20 32.67 -12.31
CA ASP A 55 -45.29 32.68 -11.32
C ASP A 55 -45.02 31.71 -10.16
N GLY A 56 -45.12 32.25 -8.95
CA GLY A 56 -44.92 31.53 -7.71
C GLY A 56 -46.08 30.60 -7.34
N LYS A 57 -45.81 29.72 -6.38
CA LYS A 57 -46.78 29.11 -5.46
C LYS A 57 -46.06 28.57 -4.23
N GLU A 58 -46.23 29.33 -3.15
CA GLU A 58 -46.50 28.95 -1.76
C GLU A 58 -46.20 27.52 -1.28
N GLN A 59 -45.47 27.51 -0.15
CA GLN A 59 -45.32 26.48 0.87
C GLN A 59 -46.57 25.62 1.14
N PRO A 60 -46.34 24.40 1.63
CA PRO A 60 -46.83 24.07 2.96
C PRO A 60 -45.73 23.53 3.88
N ALA A 61 -45.84 23.91 5.15
CA ALA A 61 -45.10 23.32 6.26
C ALA A 61 -45.91 22.21 6.92
N ALA A 62 -45.26 21.08 7.20
CA ALA A 62 -45.52 20.03 8.21
C ALA A 62 -44.50 18.90 7.93
N SER A 63 -43.94 18.12 8.84
CA SER A 63 -44.16 17.88 10.26
C SER A 63 -42.89 17.26 10.83
N ASP A 64 -42.69 17.50 12.12
CA ASP A 64 -41.78 16.82 13.04
C ASP A 64 -41.88 15.29 12.96
N GLY A 65 -40.74 14.61 13.03
CA GLY A 65 -40.62 13.16 12.90
C GLY A 65 -39.18 12.71 13.09
N GLY A 66 -38.75 12.65 14.35
CA GLY A 66 -37.43 12.22 14.76
C GLY A 66 -37.03 10.82 14.25
N GLY A 67 -35.72 10.66 14.10
CA GLY A 67 -35.03 9.38 13.92
C GLY A 67 -33.57 9.68 14.16
N GLU A 68 -33.02 9.03 15.18
CA GLU A 68 -31.64 9.16 15.63
C GLU A 68 -30.68 9.11 14.44
N GLU A 69 -29.83 10.13 14.27
CA GLU A 69 -28.57 9.91 13.57
C GLU A 69 -27.77 8.95 14.46
N GLY A 70 -27.97 7.66 14.21
CA GLY A 70 -27.04 6.62 14.58
C GLY A 70 -25.71 7.04 14.00
N SER A 71 -24.87 7.57 14.88
CA SER A 71 -23.45 7.82 14.66
C SER A 71 -22.89 6.59 13.96
N ALA A 72 -22.64 6.73 12.66
CA ALA A 72 -21.97 5.70 11.88
C ALA A 72 -20.64 5.43 12.58
N GLY A 73 -20.50 4.19 13.06
CA GLY A 73 -19.34 3.72 13.79
C GLY A 73 -18.07 4.02 13.00
N GLY A 74 -17.26 4.91 13.56
CA GLY A 74 -15.95 5.26 13.02
C GLY A 74 -15.00 5.78 14.09
N ALA A 75 -15.37 5.63 15.37
CA ALA A 75 -14.60 6.16 16.50
C ALA A 75 -14.09 5.07 17.46
N ASP A 76 -14.46 3.81 17.26
CA ASP A 76 -14.04 2.70 18.15
C ASP A 76 -12.84 1.90 17.60
N ASP A 77 -12.61 1.87 16.29
CA ASP A 77 -11.53 1.05 15.67
C ASP A 77 -10.11 1.66 15.79
N ALA A 78 -10.00 2.93 16.18
CA ALA A 78 -8.70 3.53 16.49
C ALA A 78 -8.14 3.02 17.85
N GLN A 79 -9.00 2.49 18.73
CA GLN A 79 -8.61 2.05 20.07
C GLN A 79 -8.15 0.59 20.11
N ALA A 80 -8.45 -0.22 19.08
CA ALA A 80 -8.03 -1.63 18.99
C ALA A 80 -6.58 -1.80 18.47
N ALA A 81 -5.98 -0.75 17.90
CA ALA A 81 -4.63 -0.81 17.34
C ALA A 81 -3.50 -0.72 18.40
N SER A 82 -3.83 -0.42 19.66
CA SER A 82 -2.86 -0.32 20.76
C SER A 82 -2.73 -1.60 21.60
N SER A 83 -3.43 -2.69 21.23
CA SER A 83 -3.47 -3.94 22.02
C SER A 83 -2.89 -5.17 21.32
N VAL A 84 -2.36 -5.03 20.11
CA VAL A 84 -1.76 -6.15 19.37
C VAL A 84 -0.30 -6.30 19.81
N ASP A 85 0.04 -7.43 20.42
CA ASP A 85 1.42 -7.73 20.80
C ASP A 85 2.21 -8.18 19.56
N PRO A 86 3.32 -7.51 19.18
CA PRO A 86 4.13 -7.93 18.03
C PRO A 86 4.65 -9.37 18.15
N ALA A 87 4.73 -9.93 19.36
CA ALA A 87 5.14 -11.32 19.59
C ALA A 87 4.10 -12.35 19.10
N ASP A 88 2.85 -11.95 18.89
CA ASP A 88 1.77 -12.82 18.40
C ASP A 88 1.76 -12.95 16.86
N ALA A 89 2.66 -12.27 16.16
CA ALA A 89 2.76 -12.33 14.71
C ALA A 89 3.03 -13.76 14.20
N ILE A 90 2.26 -14.21 13.20
CA ILE A 90 2.41 -15.53 12.58
C ILE A 90 3.60 -15.61 11.63
N ALA A 91 4.06 -14.45 11.13
CA ALA A 91 5.26 -14.32 10.32
C ALA A 91 5.85 -12.91 10.50
N THR A 92 7.16 -12.76 10.29
CA THR A 92 7.84 -11.46 10.35
C THR A 92 8.70 -11.22 9.12
N LEU A 93 8.85 -9.95 8.76
CA LEU A 93 9.79 -9.46 7.76
C LEU A 93 10.56 -8.26 8.33
N GLU A 94 11.76 -8.06 7.82
CA GLU A 94 12.59 -6.91 8.17
C GLU A 94 13.05 -6.21 6.89
N TYR A 95 13.11 -4.89 6.93
CA TYR A 95 13.70 -4.06 5.87
C TYR A 95 14.32 -2.79 6.45
N PRO A 96 15.31 -2.18 5.76
CA PRO A 96 15.90 -0.93 6.23
C PRO A 96 14.87 0.20 6.22
N ILE A 97 14.93 1.07 7.23
CA ILE A 97 14.18 2.33 7.26
C ILE A 97 14.60 3.17 6.05
N ALA A 98 13.62 3.68 5.31
CA ALA A 98 13.85 4.37 4.02
C ALA A 98 14.01 5.89 4.17
N SER A 99 13.81 6.41 5.38
CA SER A 99 13.98 7.83 5.72
C SER A 99 15.45 8.24 5.78
N ASP A 100 15.75 9.49 5.44
CA ASP A 100 17.05 10.11 5.69
C ASP A 100 17.17 10.72 7.10
N GLU A 101 16.06 10.79 7.84
CA GLU A 101 16.00 11.32 9.21
C GLU A 101 16.34 10.27 10.27
N ALA A 102 16.27 8.98 9.93
CA ALA A 102 16.56 7.88 10.85
C ALA A 102 17.22 6.68 10.13
N GLU A 103 18.35 6.21 10.65
CA GLU A 103 19.02 4.99 10.18
C GLU A 103 18.64 3.80 11.07
N GLY A 104 18.07 2.77 10.46
CA GLY A 104 17.64 1.61 11.23
C GLY A 104 16.92 0.53 10.42
N THR A 105 16.20 -0.33 11.13
CA THR A 105 15.44 -1.45 10.57
C THR A 105 13.98 -1.32 11.00
N MET A 106 13.08 -1.61 10.08
CA MET A 106 11.66 -1.80 10.35
C MET A 106 11.35 -3.29 10.40
N THR A 107 10.81 -3.75 11.53
CA THR A 107 10.23 -5.10 11.64
C THR A 107 8.74 -5.03 11.41
N VAL A 108 8.23 -5.84 10.49
CA VAL A 108 6.79 -5.99 10.24
C VAL A 108 6.35 -7.38 10.66
N GLY A 109 5.39 -7.45 11.57
CA GLY A 109 4.71 -8.68 11.96
C GLY A 109 3.39 -8.82 11.22
N LEU A 110 3.18 -9.94 10.52
CA LEU A 110 1.89 -10.33 9.97
C LEU A 110 1.10 -11.07 11.04
N HIS A 111 -0.14 -10.66 11.31
CA HIS A 111 -1.01 -11.30 12.30
C HIS A 111 -2.07 -12.16 11.62
N HIS A 112 -2.85 -11.57 10.73
CA HIS A 112 -3.88 -12.30 9.99
C HIS A 112 -4.24 -11.61 8.67
N LEU A 113 -4.83 -12.40 7.78
CA LEU A 113 -5.59 -11.93 6.64
C LEU A 113 -6.95 -12.64 6.67
N ARG A 114 -8.01 -11.91 7.04
CA ARG A 114 -9.30 -12.49 7.38
C ARG A 114 -10.41 -11.99 6.47
N ARG A 115 -11.24 -12.91 6.00
CA ARG A 115 -12.45 -12.57 5.25
C ARG A 115 -13.55 -12.04 6.17
N ARG A 116 -14.15 -10.93 5.76
CA ARG A 116 -15.28 -10.25 6.41
C ARG A 116 -16.31 -9.90 5.33
N GLY A 117 -17.22 -10.82 5.03
CA GLY A 117 -18.16 -10.66 3.93
C GLY A 117 -17.48 -10.43 2.57
N GLU A 118 -17.60 -9.21 2.05
CA GLU A 118 -17.04 -8.77 0.75
C GLU A 118 -15.64 -8.15 0.86
N THR A 119 -15.05 -8.08 2.07
CA THR A 119 -13.70 -7.55 2.27
C THR A 119 -12.74 -8.58 2.85
N LEU A 120 -11.44 -8.29 2.69
CA LEU A 120 -10.36 -8.89 3.46
C LEU A 120 -9.78 -7.84 4.40
N GLU A 121 -9.67 -8.19 5.67
CA GLU A 121 -8.96 -7.42 6.68
C GLU A 121 -7.55 -7.98 6.85
N LEU A 122 -6.55 -7.13 6.59
CA LEU A 122 -5.15 -7.39 6.91
C LEU A 122 -4.81 -6.72 8.24
N LEU A 123 -4.13 -7.44 9.13
CA LEU A 123 -3.55 -6.88 10.36
C LEU A 123 -2.04 -7.12 10.39
N LEU A 124 -1.30 -6.05 10.58
CA LEU A 124 0.15 -6.01 10.73
C LEU A 124 0.54 -5.29 12.03
N THR A 125 1.79 -5.47 12.47
CA THR A 125 2.48 -4.60 13.44
C THR A 125 3.77 -4.08 12.84
N PHE A 126 4.07 -2.80 13.06
CA PHE A 126 5.32 -2.16 12.66
C PHE A 126 6.11 -1.78 13.91
N THR A 127 7.36 -2.22 13.97
CA THR A 127 8.29 -1.96 15.08
C THR A 127 9.60 -1.41 14.51
N PRO A 128 9.79 -0.08 14.50
CA PRO A 128 11.03 0.52 14.05
C PRO A 128 12.12 0.41 15.13
N GLU A 129 13.35 0.14 14.71
CA GLU A 129 14.55 0.20 15.55
C GLU A 129 15.57 1.11 14.88
N PHE A 130 15.92 2.22 15.54
CA PHE A 130 16.81 3.26 15.02
C PHE A 130 17.65 3.89 16.14
N THR A 131 18.69 4.65 15.77
CA THR A 131 19.65 5.20 16.75
C THR A 131 19.44 6.66 17.09
N GLU A 132 18.70 7.36 16.24
CA GLU A 132 18.45 8.79 16.32
C GLU A 132 17.55 9.10 17.52
N PRO A 133 17.82 10.20 18.24
CA PRO A 133 16.97 10.60 19.35
C PRO A 133 15.65 11.17 18.82
N GLY A 134 14.54 10.72 19.39
CA GLY A 134 13.22 11.27 19.08
C GLY A 134 12.18 10.19 18.87
N ALA A 135 11.08 10.60 18.27
CA ALA A 135 10.03 9.71 17.81
C ALA A 135 9.61 10.20 16.41
N PHE A 136 9.22 9.26 15.56
CA PHE A 136 8.85 9.50 14.17
C PHE A 136 7.56 8.80 13.86
N THR A 137 6.75 9.34 12.97
CA THR A 137 5.56 8.63 12.52
C THR A 137 5.94 7.53 11.53
N LEU A 138 5.07 6.52 11.32
CA LEU A 138 5.30 5.56 10.24
C LEU A 138 5.38 6.29 8.89
N TRP A 139 4.66 7.39 8.72
CA TRP A 139 4.76 8.23 7.53
C TRP A 139 6.19 8.72 7.30
N ASP A 140 6.84 9.29 8.32
CA ASP A 140 8.19 9.84 8.23
C ASP A 140 9.24 8.73 7.99
N LEU A 141 9.08 7.59 8.65
CA LEU A 141 10.03 6.45 8.58
C LEU A 141 10.05 5.74 7.22
N HIS A 142 9.04 5.95 6.38
CA HIS A 142 8.95 5.34 5.04
C HIS A 142 9.48 6.25 3.91
N GLY A 143 10.15 7.36 4.25
CA GLY A 143 10.82 8.26 3.31
C GLY A 143 9.86 9.05 2.41
N ASP A 144 10.41 9.92 1.54
CA ASP A 144 9.66 10.89 0.73
C ASP A 144 8.61 10.30 -0.22
N ASP A 145 8.80 9.06 -0.67
CA ASP A 145 7.86 8.41 -1.57
C ASP A 145 6.74 7.64 -0.84
N HIS A 146 6.88 7.47 0.49
CA HIS A 146 6.00 6.73 1.37
C HIS A 146 5.58 5.35 0.82
N SER A 147 6.36 4.80 -0.11
CA SER A 147 5.90 3.77 -1.05
C SER A 147 5.75 2.39 -0.42
N VAL A 148 6.35 2.21 0.76
CA VAL A 148 6.39 0.94 1.50
C VAL A 148 5.28 0.88 2.57
N VAL A 149 4.58 1.98 2.85
CA VAL A 149 3.61 2.06 3.96
C VAL A 149 2.24 1.47 3.64
N ALA A 150 1.92 1.35 2.34
CA ALA A 150 0.63 0.83 1.87
C ALA A 150 0.83 -0.56 1.24
N PRO A 151 0.56 -1.65 1.99
CA PRO A 151 0.64 -3.00 1.43
C PRO A 151 -0.39 -3.18 0.31
N ALA A 152 -0.06 -4.04 -0.64
CA ALA A 152 -0.99 -4.55 -1.65
C ALA A 152 -1.10 -6.07 -1.53
N LEU A 153 -2.25 -6.64 -1.88
CA LEU A 153 -2.38 -8.09 -2.03
C LEU A 153 -2.17 -8.47 -3.49
N VAL A 154 -1.40 -9.52 -3.75
CA VAL A 154 -1.10 -9.98 -5.11
C VAL A 154 -1.42 -11.46 -5.25
N ASP A 155 -2.43 -11.75 -6.07
CA ASP A 155 -2.72 -13.10 -6.55
C ASP A 155 -1.91 -13.35 -7.83
N ARG A 156 -0.78 -14.02 -7.68
CA ARG A 156 0.09 -14.37 -8.82
C ARG A 156 -0.52 -15.40 -9.76
N ALA A 157 -1.46 -16.23 -9.28
CA ALA A 157 -2.07 -17.27 -10.08
C ALA A 157 -3.09 -16.68 -11.07
N ASN A 158 -3.87 -15.69 -10.61
CA ASN A 158 -4.86 -14.99 -11.44
C ASN A 158 -4.35 -13.66 -12.01
N LEU A 159 -3.11 -13.26 -11.69
CA LEU A 159 -2.46 -12.01 -12.10
C LEU A 159 -3.25 -10.76 -11.65
N THR A 160 -3.81 -10.82 -10.45
CA THR A 160 -4.65 -9.76 -9.88
C THR A 160 -3.93 -9.08 -8.72
N ARG A 161 -3.96 -7.75 -8.71
CA ARG A 161 -3.52 -6.93 -7.57
C ARG A 161 -4.74 -6.30 -6.91
N TYR A 162 -4.80 -6.38 -5.59
CA TYR A 162 -5.81 -5.74 -4.76
C TYR A 162 -5.13 -4.61 -3.98
N ASP A 163 -5.60 -3.39 -4.21
CA ASP A 163 -5.19 -2.22 -3.44
C ASP A 163 -6.18 -1.99 -2.29
N ILE A 164 -5.73 -1.23 -1.29
CA ILE A 164 -6.54 -0.90 -0.11
C ILE A 164 -7.79 -0.14 -0.56
N LEU A 165 -8.95 -0.49 0.00
CA LEU A 165 -10.22 0.15 -0.29
C LEU A 165 -10.17 1.64 0.02
N THR A 166 -10.67 2.43 -0.92
CA THR A 166 -10.75 3.88 -0.76
C THR A 166 -11.88 4.49 -1.57
N THR A 167 -12.38 5.62 -1.08
CA THR A 167 -13.32 6.46 -1.83
C THR A 167 -12.65 7.68 -2.49
N ASN A 168 -11.35 7.91 -2.27
CA ASN A 168 -10.53 8.90 -2.99
C ASN A 168 -9.02 8.54 -3.01
N GLY A 169 -8.19 9.27 -3.77
CA GLY A 169 -6.80 8.87 -4.01
C GLY A 169 -5.73 9.17 -2.95
N SER A 170 -6.06 9.66 -1.74
CA SER A 170 -5.04 10.02 -0.73
C SER A 170 -4.78 8.90 0.29
N TYR A 171 -3.55 8.36 0.35
CA TYR A 171 -3.17 7.18 1.17
C TYR A 171 -3.28 7.35 2.70
N ASP A 172 -3.19 8.58 3.20
CA ASP A 172 -3.42 8.93 4.62
C ASP A 172 -4.71 9.77 4.80
N GLY A 173 -5.53 9.85 3.74
CA GLY A 173 -6.79 10.58 3.77
C GLY A 173 -7.87 9.88 4.62
N PRO A 174 -8.92 10.61 5.05
CA PRO A 174 -10.01 10.04 5.84
C PRO A 174 -10.87 9.00 5.07
N THR A 175 -10.65 8.88 3.77
CA THR A 175 -11.36 7.99 2.85
C THR A 175 -10.68 6.65 2.62
N MET A 176 -9.43 6.51 3.09
CA MET A 176 -8.69 5.26 3.05
C MET A 176 -9.10 4.36 4.19
N TRP A 177 -9.34 3.09 3.87
CA TRP A 177 -9.73 2.06 4.83
C TRP A 177 -8.47 1.39 5.40
N ASN A 178 -7.69 2.17 6.13
CA ASN A 178 -6.49 1.74 6.85
C ASN A 178 -6.23 2.57 8.12
N SER A 179 -5.32 2.08 8.95
CA SER A 179 -4.69 2.88 10.01
C SER A 179 -3.97 4.10 9.45
N LYS A 180 -3.99 5.21 10.21
CA LYS A 180 -3.32 6.47 9.84
C LYS A 180 -1.84 6.43 10.19
N GLN A 181 -0.99 6.64 9.18
CA GLN A 181 0.45 6.49 9.30
C GLN A 181 1.12 7.72 9.91
N ALA A 182 0.54 8.90 9.71
CA ALA A 182 1.04 10.17 10.24
C ALA A 182 0.46 10.54 11.63
N ALA A 183 -0.34 9.65 12.24
CA ALA A 183 -1.10 9.98 13.44
C ALA A 183 -0.39 9.65 14.76
N VAL A 184 0.58 8.74 14.75
CA VAL A 184 1.25 8.24 15.97
C VAL A 184 2.76 8.36 15.79
N GLU A 185 3.41 9.01 16.76
CA GLU A 185 4.87 9.06 16.85
C GLU A 185 5.39 7.82 17.59
N LEU A 186 6.41 7.17 17.04
CA LEU A 186 7.04 5.96 17.55
C LEU A 186 8.50 6.25 17.91
N ALA A 187 8.89 5.99 19.15
CA ALA A 187 10.30 5.89 19.51
C ALA A 187 10.87 4.53 19.04
N SER A 188 12.19 4.38 19.03
CA SER A 188 12.83 3.09 18.72
C SER A 188 12.33 1.99 19.68
N GLY A 189 11.89 0.88 19.10
CA GLY A 189 11.32 -0.26 19.80
C GLY A 189 9.82 -0.15 20.12
N ASP A 190 9.20 1.02 19.92
CA ASP A 190 7.75 1.14 20.02
C ASP A 190 7.08 0.38 18.87
N THR A 191 5.82 -0.01 19.05
CA THR A 191 5.07 -0.77 18.05
C THR A 191 3.72 -0.12 17.77
N GLN A 192 3.39 -0.01 16.48
CA GLN A 192 2.06 0.37 16.02
C GLN A 192 1.40 -0.82 15.30
N ALA A 193 0.17 -1.18 15.70
CA ALA A 193 -0.64 -2.04 14.86
C ALA A 193 -1.19 -1.25 13.66
N TYR A 194 -1.22 -1.92 12.52
CA TYR A 194 -1.66 -1.37 11.25
C TYR A 194 -2.67 -2.31 10.62
N TRP A 195 -3.89 -1.82 10.41
CA TRP A 195 -4.91 -2.54 9.67
C TRP A 195 -5.14 -1.92 8.31
N ALA A 196 -5.56 -2.75 7.34
CA ALA A 196 -5.99 -2.32 6.02
C ALA A 196 -7.08 -3.25 5.48
N ASN A 197 -8.07 -2.68 4.79
CA ASN A 197 -9.15 -3.46 4.16
C ASN A 197 -9.00 -3.48 2.64
N PHE A 198 -9.23 -4.65 2.05
CA PHE A 198 -9.18 -4.91 0.62
C PHE A 198 -10.51 -5.50 0.16
N ALA A 199 -10.81 -5.43 -1.14
CA ALA A 199 -11.89 -6.23 -1.70
C ALA A 199 -11.54 -7.72 -1.58
N ALA A 200 -12.52 -8.55 -1.23
CA ALA A 200 -12.33 -10.00 -1.25
C ALA A 200 -12.10 -10.50 -2.69
N PRO A 201 -11.21 -11.48 -2.90
CA PRO A 201 -11.05 -12.14 -4.18
C PRO A 201 -12.39 -12.73 -4.67
N ILE A 202 -12.68 -12.52 -5.96
CA ILE A 202 -13.83 -13.12 -6.63
C ILE A 202 -13.56 -14.60 -6.91
N ASP A 203 -12.31 -14.90 -7.24
CA ASP A 203 -11.82 -16.26 -7.45
C ASP A 203 -11.72 -17.02 -6.12
N ASP A 204 -11.91 -18.33 -6.18
CA ASP A 204 -11.80 -19.21 -5.02
C ASP A 204 -10.32 -19.50 -4.72
N ILE A 205 -9.68 -18.57 -3.99
CA ILE A 205 -8.30 -18.69 -3.54
C ILE A 205 -8.23 -18.80 -2.03
N SER A 206 -7.32 -19.64 -1.53
CA SER A 206 -7.08 -19.83 -0.10
C SER A 206 -5.83 -19.10 0.41
N ALA A 207 -4.98 -18.61 -0.49
CA ALA A 207 -3.76 -17.92 -0.16
C ALA A 207 -3.46 -16.80 -1.17
N ILE A 208 -2.78 -15.76 -0.71
CA ILE A 208 -2.38 -14.60 -1.50
C ILE A 208 -1.10 -13.99 -0.94
N ASP A 209 -0.33 -13.27 -1.75
CA ASP A 209 0.85 -12.56 -1.25
C ASP A 209 0.47 -11.21 -0.66
N VAL A 210 1.15 -10.81 0.42
CA VAL A 210 1.12 -9.45 0.97
C VAL A 210 2.43 -8.76 0.61
N VAL A 211 2.35 -7.77 -0.27
CA VAL A 211 3.52 -7.07 -0.83
C VAL A 211 3.69 -5.70 -0.16
N MET A 212 4.84 -5.48 0.47
CA MET A 212 5.19 -4.21 1.11
C MET A 212 5.82 -3.23 0.12
N GLY A 213 5.08 -2.76 -0.89
CA GLY A 213 5.60 -1.77 -1.84
C GLY A 213 6.93 -2.19 -2.51
N ALA A 214 7.99 -1.38 -2.32
CA ALA A 214 9.35 -1.69 -2.77
C ALA A 214 10.15 -2.62 -1.84
N GLY A 215 9.59 -2.99 -0.69
CA GLY A 215 10.16 -3.88 0.32
C GLY A 215 9.87 -5.37 0.09
N PRO A 216 10.16 -6.22 1.10
CA PRO A 216 9.91 -7.65 1.03
C PRO A 216 8.40 -7.98 1.02
N SER A 217 8.06 -9.23 0.74
CA SER A 217 6.66 -9.70 0.71
C SER A 217 6.48 -10.93 1.58
N PHE A 218 5.31 -11.05 2.19
CA PHE A 218 4.85 -12.32 2.76
C PHE A 218 4.22 -13.11 1.63
N GLU A 219 4.77 -14.28 1.32
CA GLU A 219 4.25 -15.14 0.26
C GLU A 219 3.26 -16.18 0.84
N ASP A 220 2.29 -16.59 0.03
CA ASP A 220 1.34 -17.67 0.35
C ASP A 220 0.58 -17.48 1.70
N VAL A 221 0.22 -16.23 2.02
CA VAL A 221 -0.53 -15.89 3.25
C VAL A 221 -1.92 -16.49 3.18
N GLN A 222 -2.26 -17.31 4.17
CA GLN A 222 -3.56 -17.97 4.25
C GLN A 222 -4.67 -16.96 4.51
N ILE A 223 -5.77 -17.08 3.76
CA ILE A 223 -6.99 -16.32 3.97
C ILE A 223 -7.85 -17.06 4.99
N GLU A 224 -8.01 -16.48 6.17
CA GLU A 224 -8.90 -17.01 7.20
C GLU A 224 -10.36 -16.87 6.76
N ALA A 225 -11.12 -17.95 6.90
CA ALA A 225 -12.56 -17.92 6.71
C ALA A 225 -13.23 -17.06 7.80
N GLU A 226 -14.39 -16.49 7.47
CA GLU A 226 -15.22 -15.81 8.46
C GLU A 226 -15.71 -16.83 9.49
N GLU A 227 -15.42 -16.61 10.77
CA GLU A 227 -16.01 -17.40 11.86
C GLU A 227 -17.52 -17.08 11.91
N GLY A 228 -18.35 -18.09 11.59
CA GLY A 228 -19.81 -17.99 11.57
C GLY A 228 -20.50 -18.27 12.90
#